data_AF-A0A175W9U4-F1
#
_entry.id   AF-A0A175W9U4-F1
#
_cell.length_a   1.000
_cell.length_b   1.000
_cell.length_c   1.000
_cell.angle_alpha   90.00
_cell.angle_beta   90.00
_cell.angle_gamma   90.00
#
_symmetry.space_group_name_H-M   'P 1'
#
loop_
_entity.id
_entity.type
_entity.pdbx_description
1 polymer ?
#
loop_
_entity_poly.entity_id
_entity_poly.type
_entity_poly.pdbx_seq_one_letter_code
_entity_poly.pdbx_strand_id
1 'polypeptide(L)'
;MADDFQLFSSLRYDPALALVSSSGPNHAAWNRANASPLYMLDYHRDRMLRAATHWGWGAAIEVLKGDAGLERLATFIMSSIDDDQKAPLKVRISITREGQLGINAGPVPETPLANLFPEKLPCPGRVPSHEQTGNIPLKTPEYEVVVDDQGTSRSEHTHFKTTWRAAYDGARQRAQISLPDKKEVLLINGADGAVMEGSVTTVYLWRDGRWVTPAVSREYNPGKGSGGQDGTTRRWALEKGLAVEDTVLAGSLADGEECWLSNGARGFFFGRVKMSQCPVAAMD
;
A
#
# COMPACT_ATOMS: atom_id res chain seq x y z
N MET A 1 -26.85 4.66 -0.08
CA MET A 1 -26.64 4.05 1.24
C MET A 1 -25.86 2.72 1.19
N ALA A 2 -25.91 1.95 0.10
CA ALA A 2 -24.77 1.10 -0.31
C ALA A 2 -23.84 1.84 -1.32
N ASP A 3 -24.42 2.76 -2.10
CA ASP A 3 -23.75 3.40 -3.25
C ASP A 3 -23.09 4.76 -2.97
N ASP A 4 -23.11 5.25 -1.73
CA ASP A 4 -22.52 6.56 -1.41
C ASP A 4 -21.08 6.40 -0.90
N PHE A 5 -20.18 6.12 -1.83
CA PHE A 5 -18.75 6.03 -1.56
C PHE A 5 -17.96 6.81 -2.62
N GLN A 6 -16.71 7.10 -2.31
CA GLN A 6 -15.75 7.70 -3.23
C GLN A 6 -14.61 6.73 -3.49
N LEU A 7 -14.06 6.79 -4.69
CA LEU A 7 -12.78 6.17 -4.99
C LEU A 7 -11.69 7.08 -4.43
N PHE A 8 -10.65 6.49 -3.84
CA PHE A 8 -9.56 7.30 -3.33
C PHE A 8 -8.20 6.62 -3.42
N SER A 9 -7.18 7.45 -3.31
CA SER A 9 -5.80 7.07 -3.39
C SER A 9 -5.00 7.89 -2.38
N SER A 10 -4.05 7.27 -1.68
CA SER A 10 -3.12 7.97 -0.79
C SER A 10 -1.71 7.82 -1.30
N LEU A 11 -1.06 8.95 -1.60
CA LEU A 11 0.30 9.05 -2.11
C LEU A 11 1.17 9.95 -1.22
N ARG A 12 2.48 9.95 -1.48
CA ARG A 12 3.45 10.87 -0.89
C ARG A 12 3.66 12.07 -1.82
N TYR A 13 3.57 13.27 -1.25
CA TYR A 13 4.27 14.44 -1.75
C TYR A 13 5.59 14.56 -0.98
N ASP A 14 6.69 14.76 -1.69
CA ASP A 14 8.00 15.01 -1.11
C ASP A 14 8.86 15.78 -2.12
N PRO A 15 9.34 17.01 -1.80
CA PRO A 15 10.21 17.77 -2.67
C PRO A 15 11.45 16.99 -3.13
N ALA A 16 11.98 16.08 -2.30
CA ALA A 16 13.15 15.28 -2.65
C ALA A 16 12.89 14.34 -3.85
N LEU A 17 11.64 13.97 -4.12
CA LEU A 17 11.28 13.12 -5.27
C LEU A 17 11.50 13.81 -6.61
N ALA A 18 11.46 15.14 -6.68
CA ALA A 18 11.70 15.86 -7.92
C ALA A 18 13.12 15.63 -8.46
N LEU A 19 14.09 15.37 -7.57
CA LEU A 19 15.48 15.09 -7.89
C LEU A 19 15.71 13.67 -8.42
N VAL A 20 14.72 12.76 -8.29
CA VAL A 20 14.87 11.36 -8.73
C VAL A 20 15.11 11.27 -10.25
N SER A 21 14.50 12.18 -11.01
CA SER A 21 14.67 12.27 -12.46
C SER A 21 16.12 12.49 -12.90
N SER A 22 16.89 13.27 -12.14
CA SER A 22 18.28 13.60 -12.46
C SER A 22 19.29 12.69 -11.76
N SER A 23 19.14 12.46 -10.46
CA SER A 23 20.13 11.76 -9.62
C SER A 23 19.60 10.52 -8.90
N GLY A 24 18.33 10.18 -9.09
CA GLY A 24 17.72 9.02 -8.45
C GLY A 24 18.00 7.67 -9.12
N PRO A 25 17.49 6.59 -8.52
CA PRO A 25 17.64 5.25 -9.07
C PRO A 25 16.93 5.09 -10.42
N ASN A 26 17.58 4.41 -11.37
CA ASN A 26 17.02 4.17 -12.71
C ASN A 26 15.71 3.36 -12.66
N HIS A 27 15.51 2.53 -11.64
CA HIS A 27 14.29 1.72 -11.46
C HIS A 27 13.11 2.49 -10.86
N ALA A 28 13.24 3.79 -10.54
CA ALA A 28 12.14 4.61 -10.01
C ALA A 28 11.00 4.91 -11.00
N ALA A 29 11.04 4.33 -12.21
CA ALA A 29 9.95 4.34 -13.19
C ALA A 29 9.42 5.75 -13.47
N TRP A 30 8.17 6.04 -13.11
CA TRP A 30 7.53 7.32 -13.40
C TRP A 30 8.28 8.51 -12.80
N ASN A 31 8.77 8.42 -11.56
CA ASN A 31 9.56 9.49 -10.93
C ASN A 31 10.97 9.64 -11.55
N ARG A 32 11.46 8.61 -12.26
CA ARG A 32 12.70 8.73 -13.05
C ARG A 32 12.43 9.46 -14.37
N ALA A 33 11.29 9.20 -14.99
CA ALA A 33 10.90 9.84 -16.26
C ALA A 33 10.34 11.26 -16.08
N ASN A 34 9.84 11.60 -14.89
CA ASN A 34 9.19 12.88 -14.60
C ASN A 34 9.79 13.53 -13.37
N ALA A 35 10.29 14.76 -13.51
CA ALA A 35 10.74 15.59 -12.39
C ALA A 35 9.52 16.04 -11.57
N SER A 36 9.06 15.19 -10.66
CA SER A 36 7.84 15.41 -9.89
C SER A 36 8.03 15.06 -8.42
N PRO A 37 7.49 15.89 -7.50
CA PRO A 37 7.48 15.60 -6.07
C PRO A 37 6.42 14.55 -5.67
N LEU A 38 5.64 14.03 -6.63
CA LEU A 38 4.53 13.11 -6.37
C LEU A 38 4.98 11.67 -6.59
N TYR A 39 4.90 10.85 -5.55
CA TYR A 39 5.35 9.47 -5.62
C TYR A 39 4.42 8.60 -6.50
N MET A 40 4.95 8.05 -7.60
CA MET A 40 4.29 7.09 -8.50
C MET A 40 2.88 7.50 -8.95
N LEU A 41 2.70 8.77 -9.34
CA LEU A 41 1.36 9.35 -9.58
C LEU A 41 0.57 8.57 -10.66
N ASP A 42 1.24 8.05 -11.68
CA ASP A 42 0.67 7.19 -12.71
C ASP A 42 0.00 5.93 -12.14
N TYR A 43 0.65 5.22 -11.22
CA TYR A 43 0.05 4.06 -10.55
C TYR A 43 -1.18 4.47 -9.72
N HIS A 44 -1.13 5.66 -9.09
CA HIS A 44 -2.23 6.19 -8.30
C HIS A 44 -3.44 6.57 -9.18
N ARG A 45 -3.20 7.19 -10.34
CA ARG A 45 -4.21 7.48 -11.37
C ARG A 45 -4.81 6.17 -11.89
N ASP A 46 -3.97 5.23 -12.33
CA ASP A 46 -4.40 3.96 -12.92
C ASP A 46 -5.29 3.16 -11.96
N ARG A 47 -4.96 3.15 -10.67
CA ARG A 47 -5.77 2.49 -9.64
C ARG A 47 -7.18 3.09 -9.57
N MET A 48 -7.30 4.41 -9.53
CA MET A 48 -8.61 5.06 -9.48
C MET A 48 -9.37 4.90 -10.80
N LEU A 49 -8.68 4.97 -11.94
CA LEU A 49 -9.28 4.78 -13.26
C LEU A 49 -9.85 3.37 -13.41
N ARG A 50 -9.11 2.32 -13.03
CA ARG A 50 -9.60 0.94 -13.06
C ARG A 50 -10.85 0.75 -12.21
N ALA A 51 -10.87 1.34 -11.01
CA ALA A 51 -12.04 1.33 -10.15
C ALA A 51 -13.22 2.08 -10.79
N ALA A 52 -13.01 3.27 -11.34
CA ALA A 52 -14.06 4.03 -12.01
C ALA A 52 -14.64 3.27 -13.21
N THR A 53 -13.79 2.59 -13.99
CA THR A 53 -14.19 1.70 -15.08
C THR A 53 -15.03 0.54 -14.59
N HIS A 54 -14.63 -0.11 -13.47
CA HIS A 54 -15.36 -1.24 -12.89
C HIS A 54 -16.81 -0.89 -12.55
N TRP A 55 -17.04 0.26 -11.90
CA TRP A 55 -18.41 0.72 -11.58
C TRP A 55 -19.10 1.52 -12.69
N GLY A 56 -18.48 1.69 -13.86
CA GLY A 56 -19.05 2.45 -14.97
C GLY A 56 -19.25 3.94 -14.65
N TRP A 57 -18.37 4.55 -13.85
CA TRP A 57 -18.45 5.97 -13.47
C TRP A 57 -17.92 6.85 -14.60
N GLY A 58 -18.73 7.04 -15.64
CA GLY A 58 -18.35 7.77 -16.87
C GLY A 58 -17.68 9.12 -16.60
N ALA A 59 -18.24 9.96 -15.73
CA ALA A 59 -17.66 11.26 -15.40
C ALA A 59 -16.28 11.14 -14.74
N ALA A 60 -16.11 10.21 -13.79
CA ALA A 60 -14.81 9.95 -13.17
C ALA A 60 -13.78 9.37 -14.17
N ILE A 61 -14.21 8.52 -15.11
CA ILE A 61 -13.35 7.99 -16.18
C ILE A 61 -12.83 9.13 -17.05
N GLU A 62 -13.69 10.07 -17.47
CA GLU A 62 -13.28 11.23 -18.27
C GLU A 62 -12.26 12.11 -17.55
N VAL A 63 -12.40 12.27 -16.22
CA VAL A 63 -11.45 13.03 -15.41
C VAL A 63 -10.09 12.34 -15.33
N LEU A 64 -10.05 11.01 -15.30
CA LEU A 64 -8.85 10.22 -15.01
C LEU A 64 -8.12 9.69 -16.25
N LYS A 65 -8.80 9.47 -17.38
CA LYS A 65 -8.23 8.75 -18.53
C LYS A 65 -7.08 9.49 -19.23
N GLY A 66 -6.11 8.73 -19.72
CA GLY A 66 -5.02 9.23 -20.57
C GLY A 66 -4.08 10.23 -19.89
N ASP A 67 -3.13 10.75 -20.64
CA ASP A 67 -2.11 11.67 -20.10
C ASP A 67 -2.73 12.96 -19.55
N ALA A 68 -3.80 13.44 -20.17
CA ALA A 68 -4.56 14.60 -19.70
C ALA A 68 -5.16 14.39 -18.30
N GLY A 69 -5.64 13.18 -17.98
CA GLY A 69 -6.14 12.87 -16.63
C GLY A 69 -5.02 12.80 -15.59
N LEU A 70 -3.83 12.33 -16.00
CA LEU A 70 -2.65 12.33 -15.14
C LEU A 70 -2.15 13.75 -14.83
N GLU A 71 -2.05 14.60 -15.86
CA GLU A 71 -1.69 16.01 -15.72
C GLU A 71 -2.71 16.75 -14.84
N ARG A 72 -4.01 16.53 -15.05
CA ARG A 72 -5.07 17.12 -14.23
C ARG A 72 -4.92 16.77 -12.75
N LEU A 73 -4.61 15.52 -12.42
CA LEU A 73 -4.34 15.12 -11.04
C LEU A 73 -3.09 15.80 -10.48
N ALA A 74 -2.00 15.88 -11.27
CA ALA A 74 -0.78 16.55 -10.85
C ALA A 74 -1.05 18.03 -10.52
N THR A 75 -1.70 18.76 -11.44
CA THR A 75 -2.08 20.16 -11.24
C THR A 75 -2.99 20.34 -10.03
N PHE A 76 -4.01 19.50 -9.89
CA PHE A 76 -4.94 19.56 -8.76
C PHE A 76 -4.22 19.40 -7.42
N ILE A 77 -3.34 18.40 -7.31
CA ILE A 77 -2.56 18.18 -6.09
C ILE A 77 -1.63 19.35 -5.81
N MET A 78 -0.84 19.77 -6.81
CA MET A 78 0.15 20.82 -6.63
C MET A 78 -0.49 22.18 -6.29
N SER A 79 -1.66 22.48 -6.86
CA SER A 79 -2.41 23.72 -6.54
C SER A 79 -2.97 23.75 -5.10
N SER A 80 -2.95 22.62 -4.40
CA SER A 80 -3.45 22.48 -3.03
C SER A 80 -2.35 22.36 -1.99
N ILE A 81 -1.08 22.45 -2.40
CA ILE A 81 0.10 22.36 -1.54
C ILE A 81 0.80 23.71 -1.57
N ASP A 82 1.21 24.20 -0.39
CA ASP A 82 1.91 25.49 -0.28
C ASP A 82 3.24 25.45 -1.04
N ASP A 83 3.56 26.53 -1.78
CA ASP A 83 4.78 26.63 -2.59
C ASP A 83 6.06 26.50 -1.76
N ASP A 84 6.02 26.82 -0.46
CA ASP A 84 7.12 26.70 0.48
C ASP A 84 7.11 25.39 1.29
N GLN A 85 6.25 24.42 0.93
CA GLN A 85 6.15 23.13 1.59
C GLN A 85 7.44 22.30 1.39
N LYS A 86 8.30 22.32 2.41
CA LYS A 86 9.58 21.57 2.45
C LYS A 86 9.45 20.15 3.00
N ALA A 87 8.54 19.93 3.95
CA ALA A 87 8.36 18.64 4.59
C ALA A 87 7.46 17.72 3.74
N PRO A 88 7.63 16.40 3.82
CA PRO A 88 6.78 15.48 3.08
C PRO A 88 5.35 15.43 3.65
N LEU A 89 4.40 15.20 2.76
CA LEU A 89 2.97 15.08 3.10
C LEU A 89 2.42 13.74 2.61
N LYS A 90 1.54 13.13 3.40
CA LYS A 90 0.59 12.14 2.90
C LYS A 90 -0.56 12.89 2.25
N VAL A 91 -0.70 12.75 0.93
CA VAL A 91 -1.79 13.33 0.15
C VAL A 91 -2.83 12.24 -0.11
N ARG A 92 -4.07 12.48 0.30
CA ARG A 92 -5.23 11.66 -0.03
C ARG A 92 -6.07 12.39 -1.07
N ILE A 93 -6.10 11.86 -2.28
CA ILE A 93 -7.00 12.30 -3.35
C ILE A 93 -8.23 11.37 -3.41
N SER A 94 -9.41 11.94 -3.62
CA SER A 94 -10.65 11.19 -3.85
C SER A 94 -11.38 11.71 -5.08
N ILE A 95 -12.25 10.87 -5.64
CA ILE A 95 -13.14 11.22 -6.74
C ILE A 95 -14.53 10.63 -6.50
N THR A 96 -15.58 11.43 -6.74
CA THR A 96 -16.97 10.99 -6.70
C THR A 96 -17.39 10.34 -8.02
N ARG A 97 -18.58 9.72 -8.04
CA ARG A 97 -19.20 9.19 -9.27
C ARG A 97 -19.39 10.25 -10.35
N GLU A 98 -19.68 11.49 -9.93
CA GLU A 98 -19.89 12.67 -10.78
C GLU A 98 -18.56 13.31 -11.23
N GLY A 99 -17.41 12.71 -10.89
CA GLY A 99 -16.09 13.18 -11.31
C GLY A 99 -15.54 14.34 -10.47
N GLN A 100 -16.12 14.63 -9.30
CA GLN A 100 -15.62 15.70 -8.43
C GLN A 100 -14.39 15.23 -7.66
N LEU A 101 -13.28 15.96 -7.77
CA LEU A 101 -12.04 15.69 -7.05
C LEU A 101 -12.06 16.30 -5.65
N GLY A 102 -11.58 15.53 -4.67
CA GLY A 102 -11.32 15.98 -3.30
C GLY A 102 -9.87 15.72 -2.91
N ILE A 103 -9.35 16.54 -1.99
CA ILE A 103 -7.99 16.40 -1.48
C ILE A 103 -7.95 16.65 0.03
N ASN A 104 -7.12 15.86 0.71
CA ASN A 104 -6.71 16.12 2.07
C ASN A 104 -5.22 15.79 2.19
N ALA A 105 -4.46 16.68 2.80
CA ALA A 105 -3.04 16.47 3.03
C ALA A 105 -2.72 16.60 4.52
N GLY A 106 -1.72 15.85 4.97
CA GLY A 106 -1.23 15.93 6.33
C GLY A 106 0.22 15.46 6.43
N PRO A 107 0.92 15.79 7.52
CA PRO A 107 2.33 15.45 7.69
C PRO A 107 2.53 13.94 7.70
N VAL A 108 3.63 13.49 7.11
CA VAL A 108 4.11 12.10 7.18
C VAL A 108 5.59 12.12 7.56
N PRO A 109 6.11 11.13 8.31
CA PRO A 109 7.53 11.07 8.62
C PRO A 109 8.39 11.05 7.37
N GLU A 110 9.61 11.58 7.46
CA GLU A 110 10.62 11.42 6.42
C GLU A 110 10.86 9.94 6.09
N THR A 111 11.22 9.68 4.85
CA THR A 111 11.44 8.32 4.36
C THR A 111 12.61 8.35 3.38
N PRO A 112 13.68 7.55 3.60
CA PRO A 112 14.79 7.49 2.67
C PRO A 112 14.35 7.08 1.27
N LEU A 113 15.03 7.57 0.24
CA LEU A 113 14.81 7.13 -1.16
C LEU A 113 14.98 5.60 -1.31
N ALA A 114 15.78 4.96 -0.47
CA ALA A 114 15.93 3.51 -0.43
C ALA A 114 14.67 2.76 0.03
N ASN A 115 13.87 3.38 0.88
CA ASN A 115 12.58 2.85 1.30
C ASN A 115 11.47 3.20 0.32
N LEU A 116 11.60 4.27 -0.48
CA LEU A 116 10.65 4.59 -1.55
C LEU A 116 10.92 3.73 -2.80
N PHE A 117 12.17 3.61 -3.25
CA PHE A 117 12.54 2.85 -4.45
C PHE A 117 13.60 1.78 -4.13
N PRO A 118 13.29 0.77 -3.31
CA PRO A 118 14.24 -0.28 -3.00
C PRO A 118 14.65 -1.02 -4.28
N GLU A 119 15.93 -1.37 -4.37
CA GLU A 119 16.42 -2.23 -5.46
C GLU A 119 16.14 -3.71 -5.15
N LYS A 120 16.15 -4.06 -3.86
CA LYS A 120 15.77 -5.37 -3.35
C LYS A 120 15.28 -5.25 -1.91
N LEU A 121 14.45 -6.20 -1.49
CA LEU A 121 14.08 -6.36 -0.08
C LEU A 121 15.04 -7.38 0.58
N PRO A 122 15.81 -7.00 1.61
CA PRO A 122 16.68 -7.92 2.35
C PRO A 122 15.92 -9.15 2.83
N CYS A 123 16.48 -10.36 2.67
CA CYS A 123 15.90 -11.59 3.21
C CYS A 123 15.92 -11.58 4.76
N PRO A 124 15.08 -12.43 5.40
CA PRO A 124 15.04 -12.52 6.86
C PRO A 124 16.40 -12.79 7.50
N GLY A 125 16.63 -12.22 8.68
CA GLY A 125 17.84 -12.42 9.48
C GLY A 125 19.11 -11.74 8.93
N ARG A 126 19.06 -11.18 7.72
CA ARG A 126 20.19 -10.44 7.15
C ARG A 126 20.21 -9.01 7.71
N VAL A 127 21.31 -8.66 8.36
CA VAL A 127 21.62 -7.28 8.77
C VAL A 127 22.21 -6.56 7.55
N PRO A 128 21.78 -5.33 7.21
CA PRO A 128 22.47 -4.52 6.21
C PRO A 128 23.91 -4.31 6.68
N SER A 129 24.88 -4.93 6.00
CA SER A 129 26.29 -4.64 6.25
C SER A 129 26.62 -3.28 5.65
N HIS A 130 27.53 -2.53 6.28
CA HIS A 130 27.99 -1.22 5.80
C HIS A 130 28.54 -1.24 4.37
N GLU A 131 28.89 -2.41 3.84
CA GLU A 131 29.42 -2.62 2.50
C GLU A 131 28.35 -2.87 1.42
N GLN A 132 27.05 -2.83 1.76
CA GLN A 132 26.02 -3.06 0.77
C GLN A 132 25.93 -1.90 -0.22
N THR A 133 26.47 -2.14 -1.41
CA THR A 133 26.20 -1.36 -2.62
C THR A 133 24.74 -1.57 -3.04
N GLY A 134 24.03 -0.47 -3.30
CA GLY A 134 22.65 -0.49 -3.81
C GLY A 134 21.63 0.21 -2.90
N ASN A 135 20.42 0.38 -3.43
CA ASN A 135 19.36 1.10 -2.72
C ASN A 135 18.60 0.14 -1.78
N ILE A 136 19.17 -0.14 -0.60
CA ILE A 136 18.64 -1.09 0.38
C ILE A 136 17.76 -0.38 1.42
N PRO A 137 16.49 -0.77 1.59
CA PRO A 137 15.59 -0.12 2.53
C PRO A 137 16.03 -0.38 3.98
N LEU A 138 15.86 0.64 4.84
CA LEU A 138 16.10 0.52 6.27
C LEU A 138 14.99 -0.31 6.94
N LYS A 139 15.38 -1.10 7.94
CA LYS A 139 14.46 -1.86 8.80
C LYS A 139 13.89 -1.05 9.97
N THR A 140 14.34 0.20 10.16
CA THR A 140 13.88 1.07 11.24
C THR A 140 12.91 2.15 10.73
N PRO A 141 11.83 2.44 11.47
CA PRO A 141 11.35 1.69 12.64
C PRO A 141 10.73 0.34 12.25
N GLU A 142 10.80 -0.63 13.17
CA GLU A 142 10.10 -1.92 13.05
C GLU A 142 8.63 -1.75 13.47
N TYR A 143 7.72 -2.33 12.67
CA TYR A 143 6.28 -2.38 12.97
C TYR A 143 5.89 -3.72 13.58
N GLU A 144 5.02 -3.69 14.59
CA GLU A 144 4.30 -4.89 15.05
C GLU A 144 3.21 -5.24 14.03
N VAL A 145 3.17 -6.50 13.58
CA VAL A 145 2.17 -6.97 12.61
C VAL A 145 1.32 -8.05 13.26
N VAL A 146 0.10 -7.71 13.64
CA VAL A 146 -0.85 -8.67 14.23
C VAL A 146 -1.76 -9.26 13.16
N VAL A 147 -2.37 -10.39 13.46
CA VAL A 147 -3.34 -11.06 12.58
C VAL A 147 -4.74 -10.81 13.13
N ASP A 148 -5.66 -10.37 12.26
CA ASP A 148 -7.07 -10.23 12.62
C ASP A 148 -7.67 -11.61 12.90
N ASP A 149 -8.38 -11.73 14.02
CA ASP A 149 -9.06 -12.98 14.41
C ASP A 149 -10.42 -13.14 13.74
N GLN A 150 -10.93 -12.07 13.11
CA GLN A 150 -12.16 -12.09 12.35
C GLN A 150 -11.89 -12.19 10.84
N GLY A 151 -12.43 -13.23 10.21
CA GLY A 151 -12.40 -13.38 8.76
C GLY A 151 -13.10 -12.22 8.03
N THR A 152 -12.50 -11.75 6.94
CA THR A 152 -13.01 -10.73 6.04
C THR A 152 -13.54 -11.37 4.75
N SER A 153 -14.76 -10.99 4.36
CA SER A 153 -15.32 -11.38 3.07
C SER A 153 -14.71 -10.54 1.94
N ARG A 154 -14.28 -11.22 0.86
CA ARG A 154 -13.92 -10.54 -0.39
C ARG A 154 -15.11 -9.76 -0.93
N SER A 155 -14.83 -8.55 -1.39
CA SER A 155 -15.79 -7.65 -2.03
C SER A 155 -15.08 -6.69 -2.97
N GLU A 156 -15.85 -5.98 -3.78
CA GLU A 156 -15.33 -4.88 -4.60
C GLU A 156 -14.62 -3.82 -3.73
N HIS A 157 -15.09 -3.58 -2.50
CA HIS A 157 -14.48 -2.62 -1.56
C HIS A 157 -13.19 -3.13 -0.91
N THR A 158 -12.94 -4.45 -0.92
CA THR A 158 -11.62 -5.00 -0.58
C THR A 158 -10.67 -5.00 -1.77
N HIS A 159 -11.19 -5.05 -3.00
CA HIS A 159 -10.37 -5.10 -4.21
C HIS A 159 -9.96 -3.71 -4.70
N PHE A 160 -10.90 -2.77 -4.72
CA PHE A 160 -10.67 -1.38 -5.06
C PHE A 160 -10.64 -0.51 -3.82
N LYS A 161 -9.82 0.55 -3.87
CA LYS A 161 -9.66 1.47 -2.75
C LYS A 161 -10.81 2.49 -2.69
N THR A 162 -11.78 2.23 -1.83
CA THR A 162 -12.99 3.05 -1.64
C THR A 162 -13.11 3.60 -0.23
N THR A 163 -13.87 4.67 -0.02
CA THR A 163 -14.21 5.20 1.33
C THR A 163 -15.04 4.23 2.17
N TRP A 164 -15.61 3.18 1.58
CA TRP A 164 -16.21 2.11 2.34
C TRP A 164 -15.11 1.26 2.98
N ARG A 165 -14.83 1.51 4.25
CA ARG A 165 -13.69 0.90 4.96
C ARG A 165 -14.05 0.10 6.21
N ALA A 166 -15.34 -0.16 6.46
CA ALA A 166 -15.82 -0.83 7.67
C ALA A 166 -15.06 -2.10 8.05
N ALA A 167 -14.72 -2.98 7.09
CA ALA A 167 -13.94 -4.20 7.37
C ALA A 167 -12.52 -3.86 7.90
N TYR A 168 -11.85 -2.91 7.28
CA TYR A 168 -10.52 -2.45 7.69
C TYR A 168 -10.56 -1.69 9.02
N ASP A 169 -11.58 -0.85 9.22
CA ASP A 169 -11.73 -0.04 10.42
C ASP A 169 -12.03 -0.94 11.63
N GLY A 170 -12.88 -1.97 11.44
CA GLY A 170 -13.14 -3.00 12.44
C GLY A 170 -11.89 -3.81 12.81
N ALA A 171 -11.09 -4.22 11.82
CA ALA A 171 -9.82 -4.93 12.06
C ALA A 171 -8.86 -4.08 12.90
N ARG A 172 -8.73 -2.80 12.57
CA ARG A 172 -7.88 -1.86 13.33
C ARG A 172 -8.41 -1.63 14.75
N GLN A 173 -9.72 -1.56 14.92
CA GLN A 173 -10.36 -1.42 16.24
C GLN A 173 -10.07 -2.65 17.11
N ARG A 174 -10.26 -3.87 16.60
CA ARG A 174 -9.94 -5.12 17.32
C ARG A 174 -8.46 -5.22 17.67
N ALA A 175 -7.58 -4.82 16.75
CA ALA A 175 -6.15 -4.77 16.96
C ALA A 175 -5.66 -3.58 17.81
N GLN A 176 -6.58 -2.71 18.27
CA GLN A 176 -6.31 -1.53 19.09
C GLN A 176 -5.30 -0.56 18.45
N ILE A 177 -5.34 -0.38 17.13
CA ILE A 177 -4.36 0.43 16.39
C ILE A 177 -4.80 1.89 16.28
N SER A 178 -4.04 2.77 16.94
CA SER A 178 -4.14 4.22 16.84
C SER A 178 -3.22 4.80 15.75
N LEU A 179 -3.39 6.08 15.41
CA LEU A 179 -2.61 6.75 14.35
C LEU A 179 -1.07 6.79 14.56
N PRO A 180 -0.53 7.01 15.77
CA PRO A 180 0.92 7.07 15.96
C PRO A 180 1.58 5.68 16.04
N ASP A 181 0.79 4.62 16.13
CA ASP A 181 1.29 3.28 16.40
C ASP A 181 2.11 2.76 15.22
N LYS A 182 3.25 2.17 15.55
CA LYS A 182 4.05 1.37 14.63
C LYS A 182 3.47 -0.05 14.59
N LYS A 183 2.19 -0.14 14.23
CA LYS A 183 1.43 -1.37 14.24
C LYS A 183 0.56 -1.49 13.00
N GLU A 184 0.43 -2.69 12.49
CA GLU A 184 -0.46 -3.05 11.40
C GLU A 184 -1.22 -4.33 11.75
N VAL A 185 -2.41 -4.49 11.17
CA VAL A 185 -3.22 -5.71 11.27
C VAL A 185 -3.40 -6.32 9.88
N LEU A 186 -3.12 -7.62 9.76
CA LEU A 186 -3.37 -8.40 8.56
C LEU A 186 -4.82 -8.88 8.54
N LEU A 187 -5.51 -8.61 7.43
CA LEU A 187 -6.84 -9.12 7.15
C LEU A 187 -6.74 -10.52 6.57
N ILE A 188 -7.57 -11.43 7.06
CA ILE A 188 -7.63 -12.82 6.63
C ILE A 188 -8.90 -13.06 5.84
N ASN A 189 -8.81 -13.73 4.70
CA ASN A 189 -9.97 -14.13 3.92
C ASN A 189 -10.77 -15.17 4.72
N GLY A 190 -12.01 -14.83 5.06
CA GLY A 190 -12.88 -15.68 5.87
C GLY A 190 -13.29 -17.00 5.19
N ALA A 191 -13.12 -17.11 3.87
CA ALA A 191 -13.52 -18.31 3.12
C ALA A 191 -12.47 -19.42 3.13
N ASP A 192 -11.17 -19.08 3.13
CA ASP A 192 -10.06 -20.03 2.97
C ASP A 192 -8.90 -19.83 3.95
N GLY A 193 -8.96 -18.80 4.81
CA GLY A 193 -7.91 -18.51 5.78
C GLY A 193 -6.64 -17.92 5.17
N ALA A 194 -6.64 -17.50 3.90
CA ALA A 194 -5.51 -16.84 3.27
C ALA A 194 -5.32 -15.41 3.80
N VAL A 195 -4.07 -14.98 3.96
CA VAL A 195 -3.73 -13.57 4.19
C VAL A 195 -4.12 -12.76 2.95
N MET A 196 -4.85 -11.66 3.15
CA MET A 196 -5.24 -10.73 2.09
C MET A 196 -4.23 -9.60 1.94
N GLU A 197 -4.13 -8.75 2.96
CA GLU A 197 -3.31 -7.54 3.01
C GLU A 197 -3.30 -7.01 4.45
N GLY A 198 -2.56 -5.92 4.71
CA GLY A 198 -2.72 -5.16 5.95
C GLY A 198 -3.82 -4.10 5.84
N SER A 199 -4.27 -3.55 6.96
CA SER A 199 -5.37 -2.58 6.97
C SER A 199 -5.13 -1.36 6.08
N VAL A 200 -3.87 -0.92 5.96
CA VAL A 200 -3.44 0.20 5.12
C VAL A 200 -2.18 -0.12 4.30
N THR A 201 -1.86 -1.41 4.12
CA THR A 201 -0.59 -1.86 3.53
C THR A 201 -0.75 -3.13 2.70
N THR A 202 0.14 -3.32 1.74
CA THR A 202 0.46 -4.63 1.18
C THR A 202 1.52 -5.31 2.04
N VAL A 203 1.41 -6.63 2.26
CA VAL A 203 2.39 -7.43 3.00
C VAL A 203 3.22 -8.29 2.04
N TYR A 204 4.49 -8.49 2.40
CA TYR A 204 5.44 -9.39 1.74
C TYR A 204 6.04 -10.32 2.80
N LEU A 205 5.86 -11.62 2.59
CA LEU A 205 6.22 -12.70 3.52
C LEU A 205 7.26 -13.61 2.86
N TRP A 206 8.26 -14.06 3.60
CA TRP A 206 9.34 -14.86 3.02
C TRP A 206 8.95 -16.33 2.91
N ARG A 207 8.84 -16.87 1.70
CA ARG A 207 8.49 -18.28 1.44
C ARG A 207 9.44 -18.82 0.39
N ASP A 208 9.96 -20.02 0.62
CA ASP A 208 10.80 -20.75 -0.35
C ASP A 208 11.92 -19.91 -1.00
N GLY A 209 12.61 -19.11 -0.18
CA GLY A 209 13.76 -18.31 -0.62
C GLY A 209 13.41 -17.02 -1.38
N ARG A 210 12.15 -16.58 -1.36
CA ARG A 210 11.69 -15.36 -2.04
C ARG A 210 10.62 -14.61 -1.24
N TRP A 211 10.45 -13.33 -1.55
CA TRP A 211 9.35 -12.52 -1.03
C TRP A 211 8.06 -12.83 -1.80
N VAL A 212 7.05 -13.28 -1.07
CA VAL A 212 5.71 -13.56 -1.57
C VAL A 212 4.75 -12.49 -1.07
N THR A 213 3.97 -11.90 -1.96
CA THR A 213 2.81 -11.09 -1.60
C THR A 213 1.53 -11.85 -1.94
N PRO A 214 0.45 -11.74 -1.14
CA PRO A 214 -0.81 -12.39 -1.46
C PRO A 214 -1.30 -12.09 -2.88
N ALA A 215 -1.77 -13.14 -3.56
CA ALA A 215 -2.27 -13.05 -4.92
C ALA A 215 -3.58 -12.24 -5.00
N VAL A 216 -3.63 -11.28 -5.91
CA VAL A 216 -4.80 -10.44 -6.16
C VAL A 216 -5.09 -10.49 -7.66
N SER A 217 -6.29 -10.92 -8.04
CA SER A 217 -6.68 -10.93 -9.45
C SER A 217 -6.70 -9.51 -10.01
N ARG A 218 -6.23 -9.31 -11.24
CA ARG A 218 -6.15 -7.97 -11.86
C ARG A 218 -7.51 -7.27 -11.98
N GLU A 219 -8.56 -8.06 -12.20
CA GLU A 219 -9.96 -7.63 -12.20
C GLU A 219 -10.65 -8.25 -10.99
N TYR A 220 -11.67 -7.58 -10.46
CA TYR A 220 -12.44 -8.12 -9.37
C TYR A 220 -13.13 -9.42 -9.79
N ASN A 221 -12.82 -10.50 -9.08
CA ASN A 221 -13.52 -11.76 -9.21
C ASN A 221 -13.73 -12.35 -7.81
N PRO A 222 -14.97 -12.54 -7.34
CA PRO A 222 -15.24 -12.99 -5.98
C PRO A 222 -14.72 -14.40 -5.68
N GLY A 223 -14.32 -15.17 -6.69
CA GLY A 223 -13.79 -16.53 -6.56
C GLY A 223 -12.29 -16.68 -6.85
N LYS A 224 -11.56 -15.61 -7.19
CA LYS A 224 -10.12 -15.68 -7.52
C LYS A 224 -9.28 -14.78 -6.62
N GLY A 225 -8.06 -15.25 -6.31
CA GLY A 225 -7.09 -14.56 -5.47
C GLY A 225 -7.44 -14.62 -3.97
N SER A 226 -6.50 -14.22 -3.13
CA SER A 226 -6.69 -14.15 -1.68
C SER A 226 -7.70 -13.06 -1.29
N GLY A 227 -7.90 -12.06 -2.15
CA GLY A 227 -8.58 -10.81 -1.83
C GLY A 227 -7.58 -9.70 -1.50
N GLY A 228 -8.08 -8.52 -1.11
CA GLY A 228 -7.26 -7.33 -0.87
C GLY A 228 -7.01 -6.47 -2.11
N GLN A 229 -6.31 -5.35 -1.92
CA GLN A 229 -6.17 -4.31 -2.94
C GLN A 229 -4.96 -4.53 -3.85
N ASP A 230 -5.12 -4.20 -5.14
CA ASP A 230 -3.98 -4.04 -6.05
C ASP A 230 -3.25 -2.70 -5.78
N GLY A 231 -2.46 -2.69 -4.71
CA GLY A 231 -1.72 -1.54 -4.23
C GLY A 231 -0.75 -0.94 -5.25
N THR A 232 -0.47 0.36 -5.18
CA THR A 232 0.43 1.03 -6.14
C THR A 232 1.87 0.57 -5.98
N THR A 233 2.38 0.54 -4.75
CA THR A 233 3.71 0.00 -4.43
C THR A 233 3.79 -1.52 -4.64
N ARG A 234 2.68 -2.24 -4.44
CA ARG A 234 2.56 -3.67 -4.78
C ARG A 234 2.78 -3.92 -6.26
N ARG A 235 2.01 -3.23 -7.11
CA ARG A 235 2.14 -3.34 -8.57
C ARG A 235 3.58 -3.00 -9.00
N TRP A 236 4.14 -1.92 -8.46
CA TRP A 236 5.54 -1.57 -8.72
C TRP A 236 6.52 -2.67 -8.25
N ALA A 237 6.33 -3.24 -7.05
CA ALA A 237 7.19 -4.30 -6.53
C ALA A 237 7.20 -5.56 -7.42
N LEU A 238 6.02 -5.94 -7.92
CA LEU A 238 5.87 -7.06 -8.85
C LEU A 238 6.53 -6.77 -10.20
N GLU A 239 6.28 -5.58 -10.77
CA GLU A 239 6.90 -5.16 -12.05
C GLU A 239 8.43 -5.04 -11.96
N LYS A 240 8.97 -4.79 -10.77
CA LYS A 240 10.42 -4.72 -10.52
C LYS A 240 11.02 -6.02 -9.97
N GLY A 241 10.22 -7.07 -9.81
CA GLY A 241 10.69 -8.37 -9.34
C GLY A 241 11.15 -8.41 -7.89
N LEU A 242 10.72 -7.46 -7.04
CA LEU A 242 11.02 -7.49 -5.61
C LEU A 242 10.24 -8.57 -4.87
N ALA A 243 9.11 -8.98 -5.44
CA ALA A 243 8.24 -10.02 -4.90
C ALA A 243 7.53 -10.76 -6.03
N VAL A 244 6.90 -11.88 -5.67
CA VAL A 244 6.03 -12.67 -6.53
C VAL A 244 4.67 -12.85 -5.86
N GLU A 245 3.65 -13.13 -6.66
CA GLU A 245 2.34 -13.49 -6.12
C GLU A 245 2.29 -14.97 -5.76
N ASP A 246 1.73 -15.27 -4.59
CA ASP A 246 1.32 -16.61 -4.20
C ASP A 246 0.24 -16.55 -3.11
N THR A 247 -0.38 -17.68 -2.79
CA THR A 247 -1.27 -17.78 -1.64
C THR A 247 -0.44 -17.98 -0.37
N VAL A 248 -0.71 -17.20 0.67
CA VAL A 248 -0.11 -17.39 2.00
C VAL A 248 -1.23 -17.62 3.01
N LEU A 249 -1.25 -18.78 3.65
CA LEU A 249 -2.24 -19.10 4.67
C LEU A 249 -1.87 -18.45 6.00
N ALA A 250 -2.85 -17.91 6.73
CA ALA A 250 -2.65 -17.32 8.06
C ALA A 250 -2.04 -18.34 9.04
N GLY A 251 -2.46 -19.60 8.95
CA GLY A 251 -1.91 -20.69 9.76
C GLY A 251 -0.44 -21.05 9.46
N SER A 252 0.15 -20.49 8.40
CA SER A 252 1.58 -20.65 8.11
C SER A 252 2.46 -19.54 8.71
N LEU A 253 1.86 -18.54 9.35
CA LEU A 253 2.58 -17.43 9.98
C LEU A 253 3.20 -17.88 11.32
N ALA A 254 4.40 -17.39 11.63
CA ALA A 254 5.08 -17.64 12.90
C ALA A 254 5.26 -16.36 13.74
N ASP A 255 5.24 -16.49 15.07
CA ASP A 255 5.61 -15.37 15.96
C ASP A 255 7.07 -14.99 15.71
N GLY A 256 7.33 -13.69 15.56
CA GLY A 256 8.66 -13.17 15.25
C GLY A 256 9.04 -13.19 13.76
N GLU A 257 8.16 -13.68 12.88
CA GLU A 257 8.41 -13.75 11.43
C GLU A 257 8.67 -12.35 10.84
N GLU A 258 9.77 -12.21 10.09
CA GLU A 258 10.12 -10.97 9.40
C GLU A 258 9.26 -10.79 8.15
N CYS A 259 8.72 -9.58 7.98
CA CYS A 259 7.96 -9.21 6.80
C CYS A 259 8.31 -7.79 6.34
N TRP A 260 7.96 -7.50 5.09
CA TRP A 260 7.91 -6.12 4.60
C TRP A 260 6.46 -5.71 4.43
N LEU A 261 6.21 -4.42 4.64
CA LEU A 261 4.96 -3.75 4.39
C LEU A 261 5.20 -2.65 3.36
N SER A 262 4.19 -2.34 2.54
CA SER A 262 4.29 -1.15 1.69
C SER A 262 2.96 -0.45 1.47
N ASN A 263 3.03 0.86 1.22
CA ASN A 263 1.94 1.61 0.61
C ASN A 263 2.48 2.86 -0.12
N GLY A 264 1.62 3.51 -0.90
CA GLY A 264 1.98 4.70 -1.67
C GLY A 264 2.31 5.96 -0.86
N ALA A 265 2.22 5.96 0.47
CA ALA A 265 2.58 7.11 1.29
C ALA A 265 3.92 6.94 2.02
N ARG A 266 4.27 5.71 2.41
CA ARG A 266 5.46 5.38 3.20
C ARG A 266 6.51 4.59 2.43
N GLY A 267 6.23 4.17 1.19
CA GLY A 267 7.09 3.22 0.48
C GLY A 267 7.09 1.86 1.18
N PHE A 268 8.26 1.25 1.30
CA PHE A 268 8.53 -0.04 1.92
C PHE A 268 9.11 0.14 3.31
N PHE A 269 8.55 -0.57 4.29
CA PHE A 269 8.98 -0.52 5.68
C PHE A 269 8.86 -1.90 6.32
N PHE A 270 9.62 -2.10 7.39
CA PHE A 270 9.82 -3.42 7.97
C PHE A 270 8.82 -3.68 9.09
N GLY A 271 8.40 -4.94 9.22
CA GLY A 271 7.55 -5.39 10.30
C GLY A 271 7.87 -6.79 10.76
N ARG A 272 7.36 -7.13 11.95
CA ARG A 272 7.49 -8.45 12.54
C ARG A 272 6.13 -8.96 12.98
N VAL A 273 5.81 -10.19 12.58
CA VAL A 273 4.55 -10.83 12.96
C VAL A 273 4.54 -11.07 14.46
N LYS A 274 3.44 -10.67 15.10
CA LYS A 274 3.14 -10.97 16.50
C LYS A 274 1.90 -11.84 16.53
N MET A 275 2.09 -13.11 16.88
CA MET A 275 0.98 -14.03 17.05
C MET A 275 0.38 -13.82 18.43
N SER A 276 -0.94 -13.71 18.51
CA SER A 276 -1.66 -13.71 19.78
C SER A 276 -1.34 -15.00 20.50
N GLN A 277 -0.77 -14.94 21.71
CA GLN A 277 -0.64 -16.12 22.55
C GLN A 277 -2.06 -16.64 22.78
N CYS A 278 -2.36 -17.84 22.29
CA CYS A 278 -3.56 -18.54 22.70
C CYS A 278 -3.51 -18.58 24.24
N PRO A 279 -4.49 -18.02 24.96
CA PRO A 279 -4.48 -18.12 26.41
C PRO A 279 -4.48 -19.60 26.72
N VAL A 280 -3.38 -20.10 27.30
CA VAL A 280 -3.34 -21.43 27.87
C VAL A 280 -4.44 -21.38 28.92
N ALA A 281 -5.58 -22.01 28.63
CA ALA A 281 -6.60 -22.21 29.62
C ALA A 281 -5.89 -22.83 30.82
N ALA A 282 -5.90 -22.12 31.94
CA ALA A 282 -5.45 -22.68 33.20
C ALA A 282 -6.29 -23.94 33.42
N MET A 283 -5.68 -25.10 33.16
CA MET A 283 -6.18 -26.37 33.66
C MET A 283 -5.74 -26.42 35.11
N ASP A 284 -6.59 -25.91 35.99
CA ASP A 284 -6.64 -26.28 37.41
C ASP A 284 -7.77 -27.28 37.62
#